data_AF-A0A9D3AX13-F1
#
_entry.id   AF-A0A9D3AX13-F1
#
_cell.length_a   1.000
_cell.length_b   1.000
_cell.length_c   1.000
_cell.angle_alpha   90.00
_cell.angle_beta   90.00
_cell.angle_gamma   90.00
#
_symmetry.space_group_name_H-M   'P 1'
#
loop_
_entity.id
_entity.type
_entity.pdbx_description
1 polymer ?
#
loop_
_entity_poly.entity_id
_entity_poly.type
_entity_poly.pdbx_seq_one_letter_code
_entity_poly.pdbx_strand_id
1 'polypeptide(L)' 'MQVVLYKVIAKRTKDGFKTVKREVLGATGDDPNAYLDRLARILAVNLNTQHKREVDKLSKAATEPRAQPGA' A
#
# COMPACT_ATOMS: atom_id res chain seq x y z
N MET A 1 7.14 -27.10 3.43
CA MET A 1 6.44 -26.17 4.33
C MET A 1 5.20 -25.66 3.61
N GLN A 2 4.14 -25.29 4.34
CA GLN A 2 2.86 -24.89 3.75
C GLN A 2 2.52 -23.46 4.18
N VAL A 3 2.10 -22.61 3.23
CA VAL A 3 1.68 -21.23 3.50
C VAL A 3 0.16 -21.19 3.62
N VAL A 4 -0.37 -20.55 4.66
CA VAL A 4 -1.82 -20.35 4.81
C VAL A 4 -2.15 -18.89 4.57
N LEU A 5 -3.08 -18.64 3.64
CA LEU A 5 -3.52 -17.30 3.30
C LEU A 5 -4.69 -16.88 4.17
N TYR A 6 -4.54 -15.72 4.82
CA TYR A 6 -5.58 -15.11 5.63
C TYR A 6 -6.06 -13.80 5.01
N LYS A 7 -7.37 -13.66 4.86
CA LYS A 7 -8.00 -12.36 4.64
C LYS A 7 -8.22 -11.69 5.99
N VAL A 8 -7.57 -10.56 6.20
CA VAL A 8 -7.73 -9.76 7.41
C VAL A 8 -8.67 -8.60 7.09
N ILE A 9 -9.81 -8.56 7.79
CA ILE A 9 -10.74 -7.43 7.74
C ILE A 9 -10.42 -6.54 8.93
N ALA A 10 -10.01 -5.30 8.68
CA ALA A 10 -9.71 -4.31 9.70
C ALA A 10 -10.60 -3.08 9.55
N LYS A 11 -10.92 -2.44 10.69
CA LYS A 11 -11.69 -1.20 10.75
C LYS A 11 -10.78 -0.08 11.26
N ARG A 12 -10.89 1.11 10.65
CA ARG A 12 -10.17 2.30 11.11
C ARG A 12 -10.79 2.84 12.39
N THR A 13 -9.96 3.06 13.39
CA THR A 13 -10.28 3.65 14.71
C THR A 13 -9.38 4.87 14.95
N LYS A 14 -9.62 5.62 16.04
CA LYS A 14 -8.80 6.79 16.39
C LYS A 14 -7.32 6.43 16.61
N ASP A 15 -7.06 5.22 17.12
CA ASP A 15 -5.71 4.72 17.42
C ASP A 15 -5.08 3.94 16.26
N GLY A 16 -5.75 3.88 15.09
CA GLY A 16 -5.29 3.17 13.91
C GLY A 16 -6.21 2.04 13.45
N PHE A 17 -5.67 1.07 12.71
CA PHE A 17 -6.46 -0.06 12.21
C PHE A 17 -6.60 -1.15 13.26
N LYS A 18 -7.84 -1.49 13.62
CA LYS A 18 -8.15 -2.61 14.51
C LYS A 18 -8.69 -3.78 13.68
N THR A 19 -8.07 -4.95 13.81
CA THR A 19 -8.57 -6.17 13.16
C THR A 19 -9.92 -6.56 13.73
N VAL A 20 -10.90 -6.77 12.85
CA VAL A 20 -12.27 -7.20 13.17
C VAL A 20 -12.46 -8.68 12.93
N LYS A 21 -11.88 -9.21 11.84
CA LYS A 21 -12.04 -10.61 11.45
C LYS A 21 -10.80 -11.12 10.72
N ARG A 22 -10.53 -12.41 10.88
CA ARG A 22 -9.58 -13.17 10.05
C ARG A 22 -10.33 -14.34 9.42
N GLU A 23 -10.17 -14.52 8.12
CA GLU A 23 -10.76 -15.61 7.36
C GLU A 23 -9.65 -16.37 6.65
N VAL A 24 -9.63 -17.71 6.77
CA VAL A 24 -8.71 -18.56 6.00
C VAL A 24 -9.23 -18.65 4.57
N LEU A 25 -8.40 -18.26 3.60
CA LEU A 25 -8.74 -18.37 2.18
C LEU A 25 -8.33 -19.72 1.59
N GLY A 26 -7.27 -20.31 2.15
CA GLY A 26 -6.73 -21.58 1.69
C GLY A 26 -5.25 -21.70 2.01
N ALA A 27 -4.68 -22.84 1.62
CA ALA A 27 -3.27 -23.11 1.81
C ALA A 27 -2.59 -23.35 0.47
N THR A 28 -1.33 -22.93 0.37
CA THR A 28 -0.48 -23.10 -0.81
C THR A 28 0.71 -23.98 -0.43
N GLY A 29 1.18 -24.79 -1.39
CA GLY A 29 2.38 -25.60 -1.23
C GLY A 29 3.68 -24.83 -1.43
N ASP A 30 3.63 -23.50 -1.52
CA ASP A 30 4.81 -22.67 -1.77
C ASP A 30 5.72 -22.63 -0.54
N ASP A 31 7.01 -22.40 -0.80
CA ASP A 31 7.95 -22.05 0.27
C ASP A 31 7.58 -20.66 0.85
N PRO A 32 7.45 -20.52 2.18
CA PRO A 32 7.04 -19.26 2.80
C PRO A 32 7.96 -18.08 2.50
N ASN A 33 9.28 -18.30 2.41
CA ASN A 33 10.21 -17.21 2.15
C ASN A 33 10.10 -16.73 0.71
N ALA A 34 10.04 -17.67 -0.25
CA ALA A 34 9.82 -17.34 -1.66
C ALA A 34 8.47 -16.61 -1.88
N TYR A 35 7.43 -17.02 -1.15
CA TYR A 35 6.12 -16.38 -1.21
C TYR A 35 6.16 -14.94 -0.67
N LEU A 36 6.80 -14.71 0.49
CA LEU A 36 6.95 -13.39 1.08
C LEU A 36 7.79 -12.46 0.18
N ASP A 37 8.90 -12.94 -0.37
CA ASP A 37 9.75 -12.16 -1.29
C ASP A 37 8.97 -11.72 -2.54
N ARG A 38 8.14 -12.61 -3.09
CA ARG A 38 7.28 -12.29 -4.22
C ARG A 38 6.27 -11.20 -3.87
N LEU A 39 5.61 -11.31 -2.72
CA LEU A 39 4.67 -10.29 -2.25
C LEU A 39 5.35 -8.95 -1.98
N ALA A 40 6.52 -8.97 -1.35
CA ALA A 40 7.31 -7.77 -1.07
C ALA A 40 7.69 -7.04 -2.36
N ARG A 41 8.09 -7.76 -3.41
CA ARG A 41 8.37 -7.17 -4.74
C ARG A 41 7.14 -6.50 -5.34
N ILE A 42 5.98 -7.15 -5.30
CA ILE A 42 4.72 -6.58 -5.82
C ILE A 42 4.33 -5.31 -5.06
N LEU A 43 4.47 -5.32 -3.73
CA LEU A 43 4.20 -4.15 -2.88
C LEU A 43 5.18 -3.01 -3.16
N ALA A 44 6.48 -3.30 -3.27
CA ALA A 44 7.51 -2.30 -3.54
C ALA A 44 7.29 -1.57 -4.87
N VAL A 45 6.90 -2.28 -5.93
CA VAL A 45 6.58 -1.69 -7.24
C VAL A 45 5.42 -0.69 -7.13
N ASN A 46 4.37 -1.06 -6.39
CA ASN A 46 3.20 -0.20 -6.21
C ASN A 46 3.50 1.03 -5.35
N LEU A 47 4.28 0.87 -4.27
CA LEU A 47 4.74 1.98 -3.43
C LEU A 47 5.59 2.97 -4.22
N ASN A 48 6.53 2.49 -5.02
CA ASN A 48 7.36 3.35 -5.88
C ASN A 48 6.51 4.12 -6.90
N THR A 49 5.51 3.47 -7.48
CA THR A 49 4.57 4.12 -8.41
C THR A 49 3.75 5.22 -7.74
N GLN A 50 3.31 5.01 -6.49
CA GLN A 50 2.60 6.03 -5.71
C GLN A 50 3.50 7.22 -5.36
N HIS A 51 4.72 6.96 -4.88
CA HIS A 51 5.69 8.01 -4.58
C HIS A 51 5.99 8.87 -5.81
N LYS A 52 6.21 8.27 -6.98
CA LYS A 52 6.45 9.02 -8.21
C LYS A 52 5.30 9.96 -8.54
N ARG A 53 4.05 9.50 -8.40
CA ARG A 53 2.85 10.33 -8.63
C ARG A 53 2.73 11.48 -7.63
N GLU A 54 3.11 11.27 -6.36
CA GLU A 54 3.10 12.33 -5.36
C GLU A 54 4.19 13.37 -5.62
N VAL A 55 5.40 12.93 -5.97
CA VAL A 55 6.50 13.82 -6.36
C VAL A 55 6.11 14.67 -7.57
N ASP A 56 5.49 14.07 -8.59
CA ASP A 56 5.03 14.81 -9.77
C ASP A 56 3.95 15.85 -9.42
N LYS A 57 3.03 15.53 -8.51
CA LYS A 57 2.01 16.48 -8.02
C LYS A 57 2.63 17.65 -7.26
N LEU A 58 3.54 17.36 -6.33
CA LEU A 58 4.22 18.38 -5.54
C LEU A 58 5.09 19.28 -6.41
N SER A 59 5.79 18.70 -7.39
CA SER A 59 6.63 19.43 -8.35
C SER A 59 5.78 20.36 -9.22
N LYS A 60 4.60 19.95 -9.67
CA LYS A 60 3.67 20.81 -10.41
C LYS A 60 3.13 21.95 -9.55
N ALA A 61 2.70 21.65 -8.33
CA ALA A 61 2.22 22.66 -7.37
C ALA A 61 3.29 23.70 -7.01
N ALA A 62 4.57 23.33 -7.03
CA ALA A 62 5.69 24.25 -6.81
C ALA A 62 6.01 25.12 -8.04
N THR A 63 5.65 24.67 -9.26
CA THR A 63 5.99 25.36 -10.51
C THR A 63 4.86 26.25 -11.04
N GLU A 64 3.64 26.10 -10.54
CA GLU A 64 2.51 26.96 -10.93
C GLU A 64 2.64 28.36 -10.27
N PRO A 65 2.66 29.46 -11.05
CA PRO A 65 2.70 30.80 -10.49
C PRO A 65 1.40 31.08 -9.74
N ARG A 66 1.53 31.41 -8.45
CA ARG A 66 0.41 31.84 -7.59
C ARG A 66 -0.24 33.04 -8.26
N ALA A 67 -1.47 32.87 -8.75
CA ALA A 67 -2.25 33.98 -9.32
C ALA A 67 -2.30 35.12 -8.29
N GLN A 68 -1.67 36.25 -8.62
CA GLN A 68 -1.72 37.44 -7.78
C GLN A 68 -3.16 37.94 -7.80
N PRO A 69 -3.77 38.25 -6.64
CA PRO A 69 -5.08 38.90 -6.63
C PRO A 69 -4.94 40.24 -7.36
N GLY A 70 -5.79 40.48 -8.35
CA GLY A 70 -5.81 41.73 -9.12
C GLY A 70 -5.94 42.94 -8.20
N ALA A 71 -5.15 43.97 -8.51
CA ALA A 71 -5.12 45.27 -7.83
C ALA A 71 -6.39 46.08 -8.04
#